data_AF-A0A2T2UWG3-F1
#
_entry.id   AF-A0A2T2UWG3-F1
#
_cell.length_a   1.000
_cell.length_b   1.000
_cell.length_c   1.000
_cell.angle_alpha   90.00
_cell.angle_beta   90.00
_cell.angle_gamma   90.00
#
_symmetry.space_group_name_H-M   'P 1'
#
loop_
_entity.id
_entity.type
_entity.pdbx_description
1 polymer ?
#
loop_
_entity_poly.entity_id
_entity_poly.type
_entity_poly.pdbx_seq_one_letter_code
_entity_poly.pdbx_strand_id
1 'polypeptide(L)'
;MTAQDTEPQSANGETDFDLKDLPDEVTGRAREIWLAGLGALSQLEEEGDKVFQTLVERGKDYEDKRSQQLQDATETLREQQESFTDDVSERLDDATQSVEKVVSDTLSETLGRIGIPTRDEVRGLSDRVGELSKKLDALSQMIDAQETAVEARVLHVVPGDDGWTVTIEGEDDPTGAYDTKKEAVAAGREAAKEHVPSQLIVHKQDRSVQETFSYDADDVQ
;
A
#
# COMPACT_ATOMS: atom_id res chain seq x y z
N MET A 1 59.45 -16.84 -8.36
CA MET A 1 58.17 -16.13 -8.17
C MET A 1 57.06 -17.13 -8.42
N THR A 2 56.37 -17.51 -7.36
CA THR A 2 55.37 -18.57 -7.26
C THR A 2 54.02 -18.10 -7.78
N ALA A 3 53.46 -18.80 -8.76
CA ALA A 3 52.04 -18.75 -9.09
C ALA A 3 51.35 -19.90 -8.34
N GLN A 4 50.52 -19.57 -7.36
CA GLN A 4 49.56 -20.49 -6.76
C GLN A 4 48.19 -20.06 -7.27
N ASP A 5 47.62 -20.88 -8.15
CA ASP A 5 46.19 -20.92 -8.44
C ASP A 5 45.49 -21.40 -7.18
N THR A 6 44.50 -20.65 -6.70
CA THR A 6 43.67 -21.03 -5.56
C THR A 6 42.25 -20.60 -5.87
N GLU A 7 41.48 -21.52 -6.44
CA GLU A 7 40.02 -21.48 -6.42
C GLU A 7 39.52 -21.73 -4.99
N PRO A 8 38.48 -21.01 -4.53
CA PRO A 8 37.60 -21.53 -3.50
C PRO A 8 36.17 -21.69 -4.02
N GLN A 9 35.82 -22.97 -4.21
CA GLN A 9 34.65 -23.67 -3.68
C GLN A 9 33.31 -22.91 -3.62
N SER A 10 32.41 -23.34 -4.51
CA SER A 10 30.96 -23.14 -4.43
C SER A 10 30.40 -23.94 -3.25
N ALA A 11 29.74 -23.28 -2.30
CA ALA A 11 29.04 -23.90 -1.18
C ALA A 11 27.51 -23.76 -1.37
N ASN A 12 26.91 -24.77 -2.00
CA ASN A 12 25.47 -25.01 -1.93
C ASN A 12 25.16 -25.73 -0.62
N GLY A 13 24.40 -25.10 0.27
CA GLY A 13 23.82 -25.73 1.45
C GLY A 13 22.35 -26.05 1.21
N GLU A 14 22.09 -27.19 0.56
CA GLU A 14 20.78 -27.83 0.53
C GLU A 14 20.68 -28.78 1.74
N THR A 15 19.71 -28.56 2.63
CA THR A 15 19.39 -29.49 3.71
C THR A 15 18.46 -30.57 3.17
N ASP A 16 19.03 -31.73 2.83
CA ASP A 16 18.33 -32.96 2.48
C ASP A 16 17.78 -33.63 3.76
N PHE A 17 16.48 -33.89 3.82
CA PHE A 17 15.87 -34.72 4.87
C PHE A 17 15.91 -36.19 4.41
N ASP A 18 16.99 -36.88 4.74
CA ASP A 18 17.20 -38.28 4.35
C ASP A 18 16.30 -39.20 5.21
N LEU A 19 15.36 -39.92 4.57
CA LEU A 19 14.40 -40.83 5.20
C LEU A 19 15.06 -42.02 5.94
N LYS A 20 16.38 -42.17 5.83
CA LYS A 20 17.20 -43.22 6.45
C LYS A 20 17.47 -43.01 7.93
N ASP A 21 17.24 -41.81 8.46
CA ASP A 21 17.50 -41.49 9.87
C ASP A 21 16.32 -41.79 10.82
N LEU A 22 15.23 -42.37 10.30
CA LEU A 22 14.15 -42.85 11.15
C LEU A 22 14.56 -44.17 11.83
N PRO A 23 14.35 -44.31 13.15
CA PRO A 23 14.68 -45.54 13.88
C PRO A 23 14.05 -46.76 13.19
N ASP A 24 14.80 -47.84 12.99
CA ASP A 24 14.34 -49.07 12.32
C ASP A 24 13.00 -49.60 12.89
N GLU A 25 12.73 -49.32 14.17
CA GLU A 25 11.51 -49.67 14.88
C GLU A 25 10.25 -48.89 14.40
N VAL A 26 10.42 -47.65 13.92
CA VAL A 26 9.35 -46.81 13.34
C VAL A 26 9.03 -47.27 11.92
N THR A 27 10.05 -47.58 11.13
CA THR A 27 9.90 -48.10 9.76
C THR A 27 9.28 -49.50 9.77
N GLY A 28 9.61 -50.33 10.76
CA GLY A 28 9.02 -51.65 10.96
C GLY A 28 7.51 -51.60 11.26
N ARG A 29 7.09 -50.74 12.19
CA ARG A 29 5.68 -50.57 12.57
C ARG A 29 4.84 -49.95 11.44
N ALA A 30 5.39 -48.98 10.71
CA ALA A 30 4.72 -48.39 9.55
C ALA A 30 4.46 -49.44 8.45
N ARG A 31 5.41 -50.35 8.22
CA ARG A 31 5.26 -51.45 7.27
C ARG A 31 4.21 -52.47 7.72
N GLU A 32 4.17 -52.81 9.00
CA GLU A 32 3.19 -53.75 9.55
C GLU A 32 1.76 -53.20 9.46
N ILE A 33 1.58 -51.91 9.79
CA ILE A 33 0.29 -51.21 9.63
C ILE A 33 -0.12 -51.18 8.15
N TRP A 34 0.82 -50.90 7.24
CA TRP A 34 0.56 -50.89 5.80
C TRP A 34 0.16 -52.27 5.26
N LEU A 35 0.85 -53.33 5.70
CA LEU A 35 0.52 -54.71 5.32
C LEU A 35 -0.81 -55.18 5.93
N ALA A 36 -1.15 -54.76 7.15
CA ALA A 36 -2.46 -55.00 7.75
C ALA A 36 -3.58 -54.28 6.98
N GLY A 37 -3.33 -53.04 6.53
CA GLY A 37 -4.25 -52.30 5.67
C GLY A 37 -4.46 -52.97 4.31
N LEU A 38 -3.38 -53.46 3.68
CA LEU A 38 -3.46 -54.21 2.42
C LEU A 38 -4.12 -55.60 2.59
N GLY A 39 -3.88 -56.28 3.71
CA GLY A 39 -4.53 -57.55 4.05
C GLY A 39 -6.03 -57.41 4.31
N ALA A 40 -6.44 -56.32 4.95
CA ALA A 40 -7.85 -55.98 5.14
C ALA A 40 -8.54 -55.64 3.80
N LEU A 41 -7.83 -55.02 2.86
CA LEU A 41 -8.34 -54.75 1.51
C LEU A 41 -8.47 -56.05 0.68
N SER A 42 -7.53 -57.00 0.79
CA SER A 42 -7.63 -58.29 0.09
C SER A 42 -8.72 -59.20 0.66
N GLN A 43 -9.01 -59.15 1.98
CA GLN A 43 -10.11 -59.91 2.59
C GLN A 43 -11.49 -59.46 2.08
N LEU A 44 -11.58 -58.23 1.55
CA LEU A 44 -12.79 -57.64 0.98
C LEU A 44 -13.23 -58.35 -0.31
N GLU A 45 -12.32 -59.00 -1.04
CA GLU A 45 -12.62 -59.69 -2.30
C GLU A 45 -13.28 -61.07 -2.12
N GLU A 46 -13.06 -61.77 -1.00
CA GLU A 46 -13.55 -63.15 -0.79
C GLU A 46 -14.85 -63.25 0.05
N GLU A 47 -15.14 -62.29 0.94
CA GLU A 47 -16.31 -62.34 1.85
C GLU A 47 -17.13 -61.03 1.88
N GLY A 48 -16.90 -60.13 0.92
CA GLY A 48 -17.37 -58.74 0.93
C GLY A 48 -18.87 -58.55 1.15
N ASP A 49 -19.73 -59.43 0.61
CA ASP A 49 -21.19 -59.27 0.69
C ASP A 49 -21.75 -59.44 2.11
N LYS A 50 -21.22 -60.40 2.89
CA LYS A 50 -21.69 -60.66 4.25
C LYS A 50 -21.16 -59.63 5.24
N VAL A 51 -19.92 -59.19 5.05
CA VAL A 51 -19.32 -58.10 5.83
C VAL A 51 -20.03 -56.79 5.53
N PHE A 52 -20.35 -56.51 4.26
CA PHE A 52 -21.15 -55.36 3.87
C PHE A 52 -22.54 -55.40 4.52
N GLN A 53 -23.27 -56.51 4.44
CA GLN A 53 -24.59 -56.63 5.08
C GLN A 53 -24.51 -56.44 6.60
N THR A 54 -23.51 -57.03 7.26
CA THR A 54 -23.28 -56.87 8.70
C THR A 54 -22.95 -55.42 9.07
N LEU A 55 -22.15 -54.74 8.25
CA LEU A 55 -21.81 -53.33 8.42
C LEU A 55 -23.02 -52.41 8.15
N VAL A 56 -23.85 -52.74 7.16
CA VAL A 56 -25.08 -52.02 6.84
C VAL A 56 -26.10 -52.16 7.96
N GLU A 57 -26.29 -53.36 8.49
CA GLU A 57 -27.24 -53.61 9.59
C GLU A 57 -26.76 -52.96 10.90
N ARG A 58 -25.46 -53.06 11.20
CA ARG A 58 -24.85 -52.33 12.30
C ARG A 58 -24.89 -50.80 12.09
N GLY A 59 -24.83 -50.35 10.85
CA GLY A 59 -24.99 -48.95 10.45
C GLY A 59 -26.40 -48.44 10.70
N LYS A 60 -27.43 -49.21 10.33
CA LYS A 60 -28.84 -48.91 10.62
C LYS A 60 -29.12 -48.85 12.12
N ASP A 61 -28.66 -49.85 12.88
CA ASP A 61 -28.79 -49.86 14.34
C ASP A 61 -28.09 -48.67 15.01
N TYR A 62 -26.95 -48.25 14.45
CA TYR A 62 -26.20 -47.09 14.93
C TYR A 62 -26.89 -45.78 14.57
N GLU A 63 -27.42 -45.66 13.34
CA GLU A 63 -28.20 -44.51 12.88
C GLU A 63 -29.48 -44.35 13.71
N ASP A 64 -30.22 -45.42 13.98
CA ASP A 64 -31.44 -45.38 14.79
C ASP A 64 -31.16 -44.94 16.22
N LYS A 65 -30.10 -45.50 16.84
CA LYS A 65 -29.68 -45.11 18.20
C LYS A 65 -29.15 -43.68 18.25
N ARG A 66 -28.41 -43.26 17.23
CA ARG A 66 -27.86 -41.90 17.14
C ARG A 66 -28.93 -40.89 16.82
N SER A 67 -29.92 -41.22 16.00
CA SER A 67 -31.06 -40.37 15.68
C SER A 67 -31.89 -40.09 16.93
N GLN A 68 -32.15 -41.12 17.75
CA GLN A 68 -32.81 -40.94 19.05
C GLN A 68 -31.97 -40.08 20.02
N GLN A 69 -30.67 -40.34 20.13
CA GLN A 69 -29.77 -39.52 20.96
C GLN A 69 -29.64 -38.07 20.45
N LEU A 70 -29.67 -37.88 19.13
CA LEU A 70 -29.68 -36.55 18.50
C LEU A 70 -31.02 -35.86 18.71
N GLN A 71 -32.14 -36.59 18.77
CA GLN A 71 -33.45 -36.00 19.04
C GLN A 71 -33.52 -35.47 20.48
N ASP A 72 -33.09 -36.27 21.46
CA ASP A 72 -32.97 -35.87 22.87
C ASP A 72 -31.95 -34.73 23.07
N ALA A 73 -30.81 -34.80 22.35
CA ALA A 73 -29.81 -33.74 22.36
C ALA A 73 -30.30 -32.47 21.66
N THR A 74 -31.09 -32.57 20.58
CA THR A 74 -31.64 -31.43 19.85
C THR A 74 -32.70 -30.70 20.68
N GLU A 75 -33.49 -31.43 21.48
CA GLU A 75 -34.45 -30.83 22.42
C GLU A 75 -33.71 -30.05 23.53
N THR A 76 -32.60 -30.60 24.03
CA THR A 76 -31.71 -29.94 25.02
C THR A 76 -30.89 -28.79 24.42
N LEU A 77 -30.49 -28.90 23.14
CA LEU A 77 -29.72 -27.88 22.41
C LEU A 77 -30.59 -26.71 21.98
N ARG A 78 -31.87 -26.94 21.68
CA ARG A 78 -32.83 -25.89 21.32
C ARG A 78 -33.08 -24.91 22.48
N GLU A 79 -32.90 -25.36 23.73
CA GLU A 79 -32.91 -24.51 24.92
C GLU A 79 -31.59 -23.72 25.13
N GLN A 80 -30.47 -24.15 24.54
CA GLN A 80 -29.15 -23.48 24.63
C GLN A 80 -28.77 -22.68 23.37
N GLN A 81 -29.50 -22.87 22.27
CA GLN A 81 -29.26 -22.32 20.94
C GLN A 81 -29.32 -20.78 20.86
N GLU A 82 -30.04 -20.12 21.78
CA GLU A 82 -30.10 -18.66 21.81
C GLU A 82 -28.77 -18.00 22.22
N SER A 83 -27.78 -18.75 22.74
CA SER A 83 -26.51 -18.20 23.24
C SER A 83 -25.24 -18.66 22.49
N PHE A 84 -25.34 -19.60 21.55
CA PHE A 84 -24.17 -20.26 20.95
C PHE A 84 -23.98 -19.95 19.44
N THR A 85 -24.93 -19.26 18.81
CA THR A 85 -24.95 -19.12 17.34
C THR A 85 -24.02 -18.01 16.83
N ASP A 86 -23.86 -16.90 17.57
CA ASP A 86 -22.99 -15.79 17.17
C ASP A 86 -21.48 -16.09 17.39
N ASP A 87 -21.14 -16.74 18.51
CA ASP A 87 -19.77 -17.00 18.96
C ASP A 87 -19.00 -18.07 18.17
N VAL A 88 -19.71 -18.92 17.42
CA VAL A 88 -19.11 -20.00 16.62
C VAL A 88 -18.82 -19.53 15.20
N SER A 89 -19.72 -18.80 14.56
CA SER A 89 -19.47 -18.24 13.22
C SER A 89 -18.26 -17.33 13.20
N GLU A 90 -18.15 -16.43 14.18
CA GLU A 90 -17.08 -15.44 14.24
C GLU A 90 -15.69 -16.11 14.43
N ARG A 91 -15.62 -17.17 15.23
CA ARG A 91 -14.38 -17.96 15.42
C ARG A 91 -14.00 -18.80 14.20
N LEU A 92 -14.97 -19.29 13.43
CA LEU A 92 -14.70 -20.01 12.18
C LEU A 92 -14.20 -19.07 11.07
N ASP A 93 -14.74 -17.86 10.99
CA ASP A 93 -14.29 -16.85 10.04
C ASP A 93 -12.85 -16.40 10.36
N ASP A 94 -12.54 -16.15 11.63
CA ASP A 94 -11.18 -15.79 12.08
C ASP A 94 -10.15 -16.91 11.83
N ALA A 95 -10.53 -18.17 12.07
CA ALA A 95 -9.65 -19.31 11.81
C ALA A 95 -9.39 -19.48 10.29
N THR A 96 -10.41 -19.28 9.47
CA THR A 96 -10.29 -19.37 8.00
C THR A 96 -9.42 -18.24 7.46
N GLN A 97 -9.62 -17.01 7.93
CA GLN A 97 -8.78 -15.86 7.56
C GLN A 97 -7.32 -16.03 8.01
N SER A 98 -7.10 -16.62 9.17
CA SER A 98 -5.74 -16.89 9.67
C SER A 98 -5.00 -17.90 8.79
N VAL A 99 -5.68 -18.95 8.33
CA VAL A 99 -5.11 -19.92 7.38
C VAL A 99 -4.85 -19.26 6.03
N GLU A 100 -5.79 -18.47 5.51
CA GLU A 100 -5.62 -17.74 4.24
C GLU A 100 -4.40 -16.81 4.29
N LYS A 101 -4.22 -16.09 5.41
CA LYS A 101 -3.08 -15.20 5.61
C LYS A 101 -1.74 -15.94 5.59
N VAL A 102 -1.60 -17.04 6.35
CA VAL A 102 -0.34 -17.80 6.41
C VAL A 102 0.01 -18.42 5.05
N VAL A 103 -1.00 -18.91 4.31
CA VAL A 103 -0.82 -19.43 2.94
C VAL A 103 -0.40 -18.31 2.00
N SER A 104 -1.06 -17.15 2.06
CA SER A 104 -0.73 -15.98 1.24
C SER A 104 0.68 -15.45 1.53
N ASP A 105 1.09 -15.38 2.80
CA ASP A 105 2.43 -14.93 3.22
C ASP A 105 3.51 -15.90 2.69
N THR A 106 3.29 -17.21 2.84
CA THR A 106 4.22 -18.24 2.35
C THR A 106 4.32 -18.23 0.82
N LEU A 107 3.18 -18.06 0.13
CA LEU A 107 3.14 -17.95 -1.33
C LEU A 107 3.85 -16.68 -1.81
N SER A 108 3.65 -15.56 -1.11
CA SER A 108 4.32 -14.30 -1.42
C SER A 108 5.83 -14.40 -1.24
N GLU A 109 6.30 -15.04 -0.17
CA GLU A 109 7.73 -15.24 0.08
C GLU A 109 8.38 -16.18 -0.94
N THR A 110 7.70 -17.25 -1.33
CA THR A 110 8.21 -18.19 -2.35
C THR A 110 8.26 -17.56 -3.74
N LEU A 111 7.24 -16.77 -4.12
CA LEU A 111 7.25 -15.99 -5.36
C LEU A 111 8.39 -14.96 -5.35
N GLY A 112 8.61 -14.28 -4.22
CA GLY A 112 9.74 -13.37 -4.03
C GLY A 112 11.10 -14.05 -4.20
N ARG A 113 11.30 -15.26 -3.65
CA ARG A 113 12.55 -16.04 -3.82
C ARG A 113 12.82 -16.46 -5.27
N ILE A 114 11.76 -16.61 -6.08
CA ILE A 114 11.86 -16.94 -7.51
C ILE A 114 11.92 -15.66 -8.37
N GLY A 115 11.86 -14.47 -7.75
CA GLY A 115 11.94 -13.19 -8.43
C GLY A 115 10.65 -12.78 -9.15
N ILE A 116 9.52 -13.38 -8.78
CA ILE A 116 8.20 -13.06 -9.35
C ILE A 116 7.52 -12.03 -8.43
N PRO A 117 7.25 -10.82 -8.91
CA PRO A 117 6.58 -9.79 -8.12
C PRO A 117 5.16 -10.21 -7.72
N THR A 118 4.82 -10.00 -6.45
CA THR A 118 3.47 -10.26 -5.93
C THR A 118 2.53 -9.10 -6.26
N ARG A 119 1.21 -9.34 -6.19
CA ARG A 119 0.20 -8.30 -6.46
C ARG A 119 0.29 -7.13 -5.47
N ASP A 120 0.63 -7.41 -4.22
CA ASP A 120 0.71 -6.39 -3.18
C ASP A 120 1.98 -5.55 -3.30
N GLU A 121 3.11 -6.14 -3.71
CA GLU A 121 4.32 -5.39 -4.07
C GLU A 121 4.08 -4.47 -5.27
N VAL A 122 3.38 -4.94 -6.31
CA VAL A 122 3.04 -4.13 -7.49
C VAL A 122 2.13 -2.96 -7.12
N ARG A 123 1.12 -3.20 -6.26
CA ARG A 123 0.25 -2.13 -5.76
C ARG A 123 1.02 -1.11 -4.93
N GLY A 124 1.82 -1.58 -3.97
CA GLY A 124 2.64 -0.71 -3.12
C GLY A 124 3.63 0.13 -3.92
N LEU A 125 4.22 -0.43 -4.98
CA LEU A 125 5.08 0.33 -5.89
C LEU A 125 4.28 1.37 -6.70
N SER A 126 3.09 0.99 -7.18
CA SER A 126 2.21 1.91 -7.93
C SER A 126 1.76 3.11 -7.07
N ASP A 127 1.42 2.87 -5.81
CA ASP A 127 1.06 3.94 -4.87
C ASP A 127 2.22 4.90 -4.62
N ARG A 128 3.43 4.34 -4.42
CA ARG A 128 4.66 5.14 -4.25
C ARG A 128 4.99 5.95 -5.50
N VAL A 129 4.83 5.37 -6.69
CA VAL A 129 4.99 6.10 -7.96
C VAL A 129 3.95 7.22 -8.05
N GLY A 130 2.69 6.95 -7.72
CA GLY A 130 1.65 7.97 -7.71
C GLY A 130 1.94 9.12 -6.74
N GLU A 131 2.46 8.82 -5.55
CA GLU A 131 2.88 9.85 -4.59
C GLU A 131 4.09 10.65 -5.09
N LEU A 132 5.06 9.97 -5.69
CA LEU A 132 6.26 10.62 -6.23
C LEU A 132 5.93 11.50 -7.44
N SER A 133 5.02 11.06 -8.32
CA SER A 133 4.48 11.86 -9.42
C SER A 133 3.84 13.13 -8.90
N LYS A 134 2.98 13.05 -7.87
CA LYS A 134 2.37 14.24 -7.25
C LYS A 134 3.40 15.21 -6.69
N LYS A 135 4.44 14.69 -6.03
CA LYS A 135 5.55 15.50 -5.50
C LYS A 135 6.35 16.17 -6.61
N LEU A 136 6.60 15.45 -7.71
CA LEU A 136 7.29 15.97 -8.87
C LEU A 136 6.48 17.06 -9.57
N ASP A 137 5.18 16.84 -9.78
CA ASP A 137 4.28 17.84 -10.37
C ASP A 137 4.23 19.10 -9.51
N ALA A 138 4.13 18.94 -8.18
CA ALA A 138 4.16 20.07 -7.26
C ALA A 138 5.49 20.83 -7.30
N LEU A 139 6.62 20.12 -7.37
CA LEU A 139 7.93 20.74 -7.48
C LEU A 139 8.10 21.45 -8.83
N SER A 140 7.63 20.86 -9.93
CA SER A 140 7.65 21.49 -11.25
C SER A 140 6.87 22.79 -11.23
N GLN A 141 5.65 22.78 -10.68
CA GLN A 141 4.84 24.00 -10.54
C GLN A 141 5.51 25.07 -9.68
N MET A 142 6.23 24.68 -8.62
CA MET A 142 6.99 25.63 -7.80
C MET A 142 8.18 26.24 -8.55
N ILE A 143 8.85 25.45 -9.39
CA ILE A 143 9.94 25.93 -10.23
C ILE A 143 9.40 26.88 -11.31
N ASP A 144 8.31 26.50 -11.99
CA ASP A 144 7.66 27.33 -13.01
C ASP A 144 7.16 28.65 -12.42
N ALA A 145 6.58 28.61 -11.20
CA ALA A 145 6.16 29.80 -10.47
C ALA A 145 7.36 30.67 -10.03
N GLN A 146 8.49 30.06 -9.67
CA GLN A 146 9.71 30.80 -9.32
C GLN A 146 10.35 31.45 -10.55
N GLU A 147 10.38 30.77 -11.70
CA GLU A 147 10.89 31.34 -12.96
C GLU A 147 10.00 32.50 -13.41
N THR A 148 8.68 32.33 -13.40
CA THR A 148 7.71 33.41 -13.67
C THR A 148 7.89 34.60 -12.72
N ALA A 149 8.15 34.35 -11.44
CA ALA A 149 8.39 35.42 -10.45
C ALA A 149 9.73 36.14 -10.65
N VAL A 150 10.75 35.46 -11.21
CA VAL A 150 12.05 36.07 -11.55
C VAL A 150 11.97 36.87 -12.85
N GLU A 151 11.14 36.43 -13.81
CA GLU A 151 10.87 37.17 -15.05
C GLU A 151 9.88 38.33 -14.85
N ALA A 152 9.09 38.30 -13.78
CA ALA A 152 8.11 39.35 -13.50
C ALA A 152 8.80 40.68 -13.15
N ARG A 153 8.46 41.75 -13.88
CA ARG A 153 8.97 43.09 -13.55
C ARG A 153 8.36 43.56 -12.23
N VAL A 154 9.19 43.92 -11.26
CA VAL A 154 8.71 44.45 -9.98
C VAL A 154 8.69 45.98 -10.03
N LEU A 155 7.54 46.59 -9.77
CA LEU A 155 7.34 48.03 -9.69
C LEU A 155 7.13 48.43 -8.23
N HIS A 156 7.78 49.49 -7.79
CA HIS A 156 7.63 50.01 -6.44
C HIS A 156 6.97 51.39 -6.47
N VAL A 157 6.01 51.60 -5.57
CA VAL A 157 5.47 52.92 -5.25
C VAL A 157 6.04 53.34 -3.90
N VAL A 158 7.00 54.27 -3.92
CA VAL A 158 7.77 54.69 -2.74
C VAL A 158 7.57 56.18 -2.43
N PRO A 159 7.63 56.58 -1.15
CA PRO A 159 7.66 58.00 -0.78
C PRO A 159 9.00 58.63 -1.18
N GLY A 160 8.95 59.70 -1.98
CA GLY A 160 10.09 60.52 -2.39
C GLY A 160 10.14 61.87 -1.67
N ASP A 161 11.11 62.71 -2.02
CA ASP A 161 11.31 64.03 -1.39
C ASP A 161 10.12 64.99 -1.62
N ASP A 162 9.54 64.94 -2.81
CA ASP A 162 8.42 65.80 -3.24
C ASP A 162 7.16 64.98 -3.61
N GLY A 163 6.83 63.95 -2.80
CA GLY A 163 5.59 63.18 -2.96
C GLY A 163 5.81 61.68 -3.10
N TRP A 164 5.20 61.06 -4.10
CA TRP A 164 5.20 59.62 -4.34
C TRP A 164 5.78 59.32 -5.72
N THR A 165 6.67 58.33 -5.77
CA THR A 165 7.41 57.97 -6.98
C THR A 165 7.15 56.53 -7.34
N VAL A 166 7.02 56.27 -8.64
CA VAL A 166 6.95 54.91 -9.19
C VAL A 166 8.31 54.58 -9.80
N THR A 167 8.88 53.43 -9.44
CA THR A 167 10.18 52.94 -9.92
C THR A 167 10.06 51.49 -10.35
N ILE A 168 10.81 51.07 -11.35
CA ILE A 168 10.90 49.66 -11.76
C ILE A 168 12.20 49.09 -11.16
N GLU A 169 12.12 47.91 -10.53
CA GLU A 169 13.28 47.23 -9.97
C GLU A 169 14.31 46.95 -11.08
N GLY A 170 15.53 47.46 -10.90
CA GLY A 170 16.60 47.38 -11.89
C GLY A 170 16.73 48.58 -12.84
N GLU A 171 15.79 49.54 -12.81
CA GLU A 171 15.89 50.81 -13.55
C GLU A 171 16.22 51.96 -12.57
N ASP A 172 17.26 52.74 -12.88
CA ASP A 172 17.72 53.84 -12.01
C ASP A 172 16.79 55.06 -12.06
N ASP A 173 16.04 55.22 -13.16
CA ASP A 173 15.16 56.35 -13.39
C ASP A 173 13.71 56.02 -12.94
N PRO A 174 13.06 56.91 -12.16
CA PRO A 174 11.66 56.73 -11.81
C PRO A 174 10.76 56.87 -13.05
N THR A 175 9.77 55.99 -13.18
CA THR A 175 8.75 56.05 -14.23
C THR A 175 7.83 57.25 -14.08
N GLY A 176 7.70 57.81 -12.87
CA GLY A 176 6.97 59.06 -12.63
C GLY A 176 6.96 59.49 -11.18
N ALA A 177 6.67 60.78 -10.95
CA ALA A 177 6.47 61.38 -9.62
C ALA A 177 5.09 62.04 -9.55
N TYR A 178 4.44 61.91 -8.38
CA TYR A 178 3.05 62.29 -8.15
C TYR A 178 2.89 62.92 -6.77
N ASP A 179 2.00 63.91 -6.65
CA ASP A 179 1.77 64.61 -5.38
C ASP A 179 1.11 63.71 -4.33
N THR A 180 0.23 62.80 -4.77
CA THR A 180 -0.52 61.92 -3.87
C THR A 180 -0.26 60.44 -4.10
N LYS A 181 -0.32 59.67 -3.01
CA LYS A 181 -0.20 58.20 -3.06
C LYS A 181 -1.23 57.58 -3.99
N LYS A 182 -2.45 58.11 -3.98
CA LYS A 182 -3.57 57.55 -4.77
C LYS A 182 -3.27 57.62 -6.27
N GLU A 183 -2.69 58.72 -6.72
CA GLU A 183 -2.29 58.90 -8.12
C GLU A 183 -1.10 58.02 -8.48
N ALA A 184 -0.09 57.94 -7.62
CA ALA A 184 1.06 57.06 -7.84
C ALA A 184 0.67 55.57 -7.89
N VAL A 185 -0.25 55.13 -7.03
CA VAL A 185 -0.78 53.76 -7.07
C VAL A 185 -1.59 53.52 -8.34
N ALA A 186 -2.42 54.47 -8.77
CA ALA A 186 -3.17 54.32 -10.02
C ALA A 186 -2.23 54.20 -11.24
N ALA A 187 -1.23 55.08 -11.33
CA ALA A 187 -0.24 55.02 -12.39
C ALA A 187 0.63 53.75 -12.33
N GLY A 188 1.06 53.34 -11.12
CA GLY A 188 1.81 52.12 -10.92
C GLY A 188 1.03 50.86 -11.32
N ARG A 189 -0.31 50.85 -11.15
CA ARG A 189 -1.16 49.75 -11.62
C ARG A 189 -1.26 49.71 -13.14
N GLU A 190 -1.37 50.85 -13.80
CA GLU A 190 -1.40 50.90 -15.27
C GLU A 190 -0.04 50.47 -15.84
N ALA A 191 1.07 50.98 -15.30
CA ALA A 191 2.42 50.57 -15.70
C ALA A 191 2.68 49.07 -15.46
N ALA A 192 2.16 48.51 -14.36
CA ALA A 192 2.26 47.07 -14.10
C ALA A 192 1.50 46.25 -15.15
N LYS A 193 0.30 46.67 -15.57
CA LYS A 193 -0.48 45.99 -16.64
C LYS A 193 0.16 46.10 -18.03
N GLU A 194 1.00 47.10 -18.28
CA GLU A 194 1.75 47.20 -19.55
C GLU A 194 2.96 46.26 -19.58
N HIS A 195 3.42 45.80 -18.42
CA HIS A 195 4.67 45.07 -18.23
C HIS A 195 4.49 43.64 -17.72
N VAL A 196 3.41 42.98 -18.14
CA VAL A 196 3.03 41.66 -17.63
C VAL A 196 3.95 40.55 -18.16
N PRO A 197 4.39 39.57 -17.32
CA PRO A 197 4.10 39.44 -15.89
C PRO A 197 4.79 40.52 -15.04
N SER A 198 4.08 41.07 -14.07
CA SER A 198 4.63 42.11 -13.18
C SER A 198 4.05 42.08 -11.77
N GLN A 199 4.75 42.73 -10.84
CA GLN A 199 4.32 42.87 -9.46
C GLN A 199 4.46 44.32 -9.00
N LEU A 200 3.37 44.93 -8.55
CA LEU A 200 3.35 46.26 -7.95
C LEU A 200 3.40 46.17 -6.43
N ILE A 201 4.48 46.67 -5.84
CA ILE A 201 4.67 46.78 -4.39
C ILE A 201 4.44 48.23 -3.96
N VAL A 202 3.39 48.44 -3.17
CA VAL A 202 3.03 49.75 -2.63
C VAL A 202 3.61 49.89 -1.23
N HIS A 203 4.51 50.83 -1.02
CA HIS A 203 5.10 51.11 0.28
C HIS A 203 4.29 52.14 1.06
N LYS A 204 4.45 52.16 2.38
CA LYS A 204 3.98 53.21 3.29
C LYS A 204 5.03 54.33 3.38
N GLN A 205 4.69 55.40 4.09
CA GLN A 205 5.58 56.55 4.28
C GLN A 205 6.83 56.21 5.13
N ASP A 206 6.74 55.17 5.95
CA ASP A 206 7.87 54.57 6.69
C ASP A 206 8.68 53.56 5.84
N ARG A 207 8.38 53.47 4.54
CA ARG A 207 8.93 52.51 3.57
C ARG A 207 8.59 51.03 3.84
N SER A 208 7.74 50.71 4.82
CA SER A 208 7.22 49.34 4.98
C SER A 208 6.32 48.98 3.80
N VAL A 209 6.28 47.71 3.41
CA VAL A 209 5.28 47.24 2.42
C VAL A 209 3.88 47.45 3.01
N GLN A 210 2.98 48.03 2.21
CA GLN A 210 1.56 48.16 2.54
C GLN A 210 0.74 47.09 1.83
N GLU A 211 0.86 47.06 0.51
CA GLU A 211 0.05 46.23 -0.38
C GLU A 211 0.92 45.74 -1.54
N THR A 212 0.56 44.60 -2.08
CA THR A 212 1.23 43.98 -3.22
C THR A 212 0.17 43.50 -4.19
N PHE A 213 0.32 43.84 -5.45
CA PHE A 213 -0.55 43.42 -6.55
C PHE A 213 0.31 42.65 -7.55
N SER A 214 -0.10 41.45 -7.94
CA SER A 214 0.53 40.69 -9.03
C SER A 214 -0.37 40.74 -10.25
N TYR A 215 0.25 40.80 -11.42
CA TYR A 215 -0.42 40.83 -12.72
C TYR A 215 0.20 39.73 -13.59
N ASP A 216 -0.61 38.75 -13.96
CA ASP A 216 -0.20 37.60 -14.77
C ASP A 216 -0.58 37.80 -16.24
N ALA A 217 0.13 37.15 -17.18
CA ALA A 217 -0.08 37.30 -18.63
C ALA A 217 -1.51 36.99 -19.07
N ASP A 218 -2.23 36.18 -18.29
CA ASP A 218 -3.60 35.76 -18.54
C ASP A 218 -4.65 36.78 -18.08
N ASP A 219 -4.29 37.79 -17.26
CA ASP A 219 -5.21 38.81 -16.71
C ASP A 219 -5.56 39.94 -17.69
N VAL A 220 -4.79 40.08 -18.78
CA VAL A 220 -4.98 41.10 -19.83
C VAL A 220 -5.70 40.46 -21.04
N GLN A 221 -7.01 40.25 -20.92
CA GLN A 221 -7.91 39.85 -22.01
C GLN A 221 -8.95 40.92 -22.34
#